data_AF-A0A9X2VM48-F1
#
_entry.id   AF-A0A9X2VM48-F1
#
_cell.length_a   1.000
_cell.length_b   1.000
_cell.length_c   1.000
_cell.angle_alpha   90.00
_cell.angle_beta   90.00
_cell.angle_gamma   90.00
#
_symmetry.space_group_name_H-M   'P 1'
#
loop_
_entity.id
_entity.type
_entity.pdbx_description
1 polymer ?
#
loop_
_entity_poly.entity_id
_entity_poly.type
_entity_poly.pdbx_seq_one_letter_code
_entity_poly.pdbx_strand_id
1 'polypeptide(L)'
;MGFNVTCSPGRDAAAGMVHITEELPALVIYLDPVNVAIQLPPFAGGSEVLAKFCRELSREAGKLADHLDSREGRHALVENPAVQG
;
A
#
# COMPACT_ATOMS: atom_id res chain seq x y z
N MET A 1 4.78 21.47 -7.62
CA MET A 1 5.96 20.58 -7.57
C MET A 1 5.48 19.16 -7.45
N GLY A 2 5.95 18.25 -8.30
CA GLY A 2 5.75 16.82 -8.12
C GLY A 2 6.96 16.23 -7.41
N PHE A 3 6.74 15.32 -6.46
CA PHE A 3 7.81 14.52 -5.87
C PHE A 3 7.52 13.05 -6.14
N ASN A 4 8.55 12.28 -6.45
CA ASN A 4 8.44 10.84 -6.65
C ASN A 4 8.91 10.15 -5.38
N VAL A 5 8.10 9.21 -4.88
CA VAL A 5 8.48 8.33 -3.77
C VAL A 5 8.62 6.93 -4.32
N THR A 6 9.79 6.35 -4.12
CA THR A 6 9.99 4.91 -4.20
C THR A 6 10.42 4.44 -2.82
N CYS A 7 9.77 3.40 -2.30
CA CYS A 7 10.07 2.86 -0.99
C CYS A 7 9.90 1.33 -0.98
N SER A 8 10.55 0.69 -0.02
CA SER A 8 10.41 -0.74 0.28
C SER A 8 9.89 -0.84 1.72
N PRO A 9 8.75 -1.50 1.96
CA PRO A 9 8.24 -1.70 3.32
C PRO A 9 9.22 -2.51 4.18
N GLY A 10 9.47 -2.04 5.41
CA GLY A 10 10.17 -2.80 6.45
C GLY A 10 9.29 -3.89 7.07
N ARG A 11 9.83 -4.58 8.08
CA ARG A 11 9.17 -5.75 8.68
C ARG A 11 7.82 -5.40 9.33
N ASP A 12 7.77 -4.23 9.96
CA ASP A 12 6.61 -3.77 10.74
C ASP A 12 5.81 -2.70 9.98
N ALA A 13 5.94 -2.66 8.65
CA ALA A 13 5.23 -1.69 7.81
C ALA A 13 3.71 -1.92 7.82
N ALA A 14 2.96 -0.83 7.79
CA ALA A 14 1.50 -0.83 7.86
C ALA A 14 0.90 0.38 7.12
N ALA A 15 -0.38 0.31 6.77
CA ALA A 15 -1.14 1.45 6.27
C ALA A 15 -2.41 1.65 7.12
N GLY A 16 -2.76 2.90 7.41
CA GLY A 16 -3.90 3.24 8.25
C GLY A 16 -4.44 4.64 8.01
N MET A 17 -5.72 4.83 8.35
CA MET A 17 -6.35 6.15 8.36
C MET A 17 -6.15 6.79 9.74
N VAL A 18 -5.69 8.03 9.76
CA VAL A 18 -5.57 8.84 10.99
C VAL A 18 -6.24 10.19 10.79
N HIS A 19 -6.58 10.83 11.90
CA HIS A 19 -6.98 12.23 11.93
C HIS A 19 -5.78 13.05 12.42
N ILE A 20 -5.24 13.93 11.57
CA ILE A 20 -4.14 14.84 11.96
C ILE A 20 -4.68 15.93 12.88
N THR A 21 -5.88 16.40 12.56
CA THR A 21 -6.78 17.15 13.43
C THR A 21 -8.18 16.52 13.31
N GLU A 22 -9.13 16.89 14.16
CA GLU A 22 -10.50 16.36 14.09
C GLU A 22 -11.15 16.49 12.71
N GLU A 23 -10.77 17.52 11.95
CA GLU A 23 -11.34 17.83 10.63
C GLU A 23 -10.46 17.38 9.45
N LEU A 24 -9.25 16.86 9.72
CA LEU A 24 -8.26 16.54 8.69
C LEU A 24 -7.91 15.04 8.69
N PRO A 25 -8.70 14.21 7.99
CA PRO A 25 -8.35 12.81 7.78
C PRO A 25 -7.17 12.69 6.80
N ALA A 26 -6.29 11.73 7.06
CA ALA A 26 -5.16 11.39 6.20
C ALA A 26 -4.96 9.87 6.14
N LEU A 27 -4.47 9.39 5.00
CA LEU A 27 -3.92 8.05 4.89
C LEU A 27 -2.44 8.11 5.24
N VAL A 28 -2.00 7.30 6.20
CA VAL A 28 -0.60 7.16 6.57
C VAL A 28 -0.11 5.78 6.19
N ILE A 29 1.06 5.74 5.56
CA ILE A 29 1.83 4.55 5.25
C ILE A 29 3.06 4.57 6.15
N TYR A 30 3.10 3.67 7.11
CA TYR A 30 4.25 3.41 7.98
C TYR A 30 5.16 2.42 7.26
N LEU A 31 6.37 2.83 6.90
CA LEU A 31 7.32 2.00 6.13
C LEU A 31 8.39 1.35 7.02
N ASP A 32 8.44 1.69 8.30
CA ASP A 32 9.49 1.29 9.25
C ASP A 32 10.92 1.68 8.79
N PRO A 33 11.50 2.80 9.27
CA PRO A 33 11.00 3.76 10.27
C PRO A 33 10.34 5.02 9.68
N VAL A 34 10.30 5.15 8.34
CA VAL A 34 9.82 6.36 7.65
C VAL A 34 8.31 6.29 7.42
N ASN A 35 7.63 7.44 7.44
CA ASN A 35 6.19 7.52 7.19
C ASN A 35 5.89 8.41 5.98
N VAL A 36 4.89 8.01 5.20
CA VAL A 36 4.31 8.82 4.11
C VAL A 36 2.87 9.13 4.47
N ALA A 37 2.50 10.41 4.49
CA ALA A 37 1.14 10.85 4.71
C ALA A 37 0.54 11.44 3.43
N ILE A 38 -0.65 10.96 3.06
CA ILE A 38 -1.45 11.50 1.96
C ILE A 38 -2.60 12.28 2.58
N GLN A 39 -2.53 13.60 2.43
CA GLN A 39 -3.42 14.56 3.10
C GLN A 39 -4.52 15.06 2.16
N LEU A 40 -5.57 15.63 2.75
CA LEU A 40 -6.62 16.34 2.03
C LEU A 40 -6.02 17.47 1.18
N PRO A 41 -6.24 17.46 -0.15
CA PRO A 41 -5.80 18.55 -1.00
C PRO A 41 -6.48 19.88 -0.63
N PRO A 42 -5.74 21.01 -0.55
CA PRO A 42 -6.26 22.28 -0.06
C PRO A 42 -7.04 23.05 -1.16
N PHE A 43 -8.03 22.41 -1.77
CA PHE A 43 -8.92 23.00 -2.79
C PHE A 43 -10.34 22.43 -2.70
N ALA A 44 -11.32 23.16 -3.23
CA ALA A 44 -12.72 22.74 -3.24
C ALA A 44 -12.92 21.43 -4.03
N GLY A 45 -13.57 20.43 -3.41
CA GLY A 45 -13.68 19.07 -3.97
C GLY A 45 -12.48 18.16 -3.69
N GLY A 46 -11.47 18.63 -2.94
CA GLY A 46 -10.30 17.83 -2.58
C GLY A 46 -10.63 16.53 -1.85
N SER A 47 -11.73 16.50 -1.08
CA SER A 47 -12.21 15.31 -0.38
C SER A 47 -12.69 14.22 -1.35
N GLU A 48 -13.40 14.59 -2.41
CA GLU A 48 -13.87 13.67 -3.45
C GLU A 48 -12.68 13.10 -4.24
N VAL A 49 -11.70 13.96 -4.56
CA VAL A 49 -10.45 13.55 -5.21
C VAL A 49 -9.67 12.57 -4.34
N LEU A 50 -9.47 12.89 -3.05
CA LEU A 50 -8.78 12.00 -2.12
C LEU A 50 -9.51 10.67 -1.95
N ALA A 51 -10.84 10.70 -1.81
CA ALA A 51 -11.65 9.49 -1.69
C ALA A 51 -11.56 8.61 -2.94
N LYS A 52 -11.59 9.19 -4.14
CA LYS A 52 -11.38 8.45 -5.40
C LYS A 52 -9.97 7.85 -5.45
N PHE A 53 -8.95 8.65 -5.15
CA PHE A 53 -7.56 8.22 -5.14
C PHE A 53 -7.32 7.05 -4.17
N CYS A 54 -7.83 7.11 -2.93
CA CYS A 54 -7.69 6.03 -1.96
C CYS A 54 -8.34 4.72 -2.43
N ARG A 55 -9.47 4.78 -3.15
CA ARG A 55 -10.13 3.58 -3.72
C ARG A 55 -9.29 2.97 -4.85
N GLU A 56 -8.70 3.81 -5.70
CA GLU A 56 -7.79 3.36 -6.77
C GLU A 56 -6.53 2.74 -6.17
N LEU A 57 -5.92 3.41 -5.18
CA LEU A 57 -4.75 2.91 -4.46
C LEU A 57 -5.02 1.55 -3.82
N SER A 58 -6.14 1.41 -3.10
CA SER A 58 -6.53 0.12 -2.49
C SER A 58 -6.70 -0.99 -3.52
N ARG A 59 -7.33 -0.69 -4.66
CA ARG A 59 -7.53 -1.67 -5.74
C ARG A 59 -6.21 -2.14 -6.34
N GLU A 60 -5.31 -1.21 -6.68
CA GLU A 60 -4.03 -1.56 -7.29
C GLU A 60 -3.06 -2.22 -6.31
N ALA A 61 -3.08 -1.80 -5.04
CA ALA A 61 -2.33 -2.46 -3.97
C ALA A 61 -2.80 -3.92 -3.78
N GLY A 62 -4.11 -4.17 -3.82
CA GLY A 62 -4.68 -5.51 -3.78
C GLY A 62 -4.20 -6.39 -4.94
N LYS A 63 -4.23 -5.88 -6.17
CA LYS A 63 -3.70 -6.62 -7.35
C LYS A 63 -2.22 -6.96 -7.22
N LEU A 64 -1.41 -6.06 -6.66
CA LEU A 64 0.01 -6.32 -6.44
C LEU A 64 0.22 -7.42 -5.40
N ALA A 65 -0.54 -7.39 -4.29
CA ALA A 65 -0.51 -8.45 -3.29
C ALA A 65 -0.89 -9.81 -3.91
N ASP A 66 -2.03 -9.88 -4.63
CA ASP A 66 -2.48 -11.09 -5.31
C ASP A 66 -1.41 -11.65 -6.27
N HIS A 67 -0.69 -10.77 -6.98
CA HIS A 67 0.39 -11.15 -7.88
C HIS A 67 1.60 -11.76 -7.15
N LEU A 68 1.97 -11.20 -5.99
CA LEU A 68 3.08 -11.70 -5.17
C LEU A 68 2.73 -13.06 -4.55
N ASP A 69 1.55 -13.20 -3.96
CA ASP A 69 1.04 -14.47 -3.39
C ASP A 69 1.01 -15.58 -4.47
N SER A 70 0.55 -15.23 -5.67
CA SER A 70 0.51 -16.16 -6.82
C SER A 70 1.91 -16.56 -7.33
N ARG A 71 2.97 -15.80 -7.03
CA ARG A 71 4.36 -16.19 -7.35
C ARG A 71 4.92 -17.10 -6.27
N GLU A 72 4.65 -16.84 -5.00
CA GLU A 72 5.06 -17.71 -3.90
C GLU A 72 4.40 -19.10 -4.01
N GLY A 73 3.10 -19.15 -4.30
CA GLY A 73 2.38 -20.41 -4.53
C GLY A 73 2.90 -21.22 -5.74
N ARG A 74 3.50 -20.56 -6.74
CA ARG A 74 4.14 -21.23 -7.88
C ARG A 74 5.55 -21.75 -7.57
N HIS A 75 6.29 -21.11 -6.68
CA HIS A 75 7.60 -21.61 -6.24
C HIS A 75 7.46 -22.82 -5.33
N ALA A 76 6.45 -22.86 -4.45
CA ALA A 76 6.18 -24.00 -3.57
C ALA A 76 5.86 -25.32 -4.33
N LEU A 77 5.34 -25.23 -5.56
CA LEU A 77 5.03 -26.39 -6.40
C LEU A 77 6.24 -26.95 -7.17
N VAL A 78 7.34 -26.19 -7.26
CA VAL A 78 8.55 -26.59 -8.01
C VAL A 78 9.60 -27.27 -7.10
N GLU A 79 9.51 -27.10 -5.78
CA GLU A 79 10.48 -27.66 -4.82
C GLU A 79 10.25 -29.13 -4.45
N ASN A 80 9.34 -29.86 -5.13
CA ASN A 80 9.12 -31.27 -4.86
C ASN A 80 9.31 -32.17 -6.11
N PRO A 81 10.52 -32.28 -6.68
CA PRO A 81 10.86 -33.42 -7.51
C PRO A 81 11.06 -34.64 -6.61
N ALA A 82 10.11 -35.57 -6.74
CA ALA A 82 10.07 -36.91 -6.18
C ALA A 82 11.42 -37.50 -5.69
N VAL A 83 11.48 -37.84 -4.41
CA VAL A 83 12.33 -38.92 -3.91
C VAL A 83 11.67 -40.23 -4.35
N GLN A 84 12.17 -40.86 -5.42
CA GLN A 84 11.95 -42.27 -5.71
C GLN A 84 13.17 -43.06 -5.24
N GLY A 85 12.93 -43.99 -4.31
CA GLY A 85 13.91 -44.97 -3.83
C GLY A 85 14.05 -46.18 -4.75
#